data_AF-J2PXB1-F1
#
_entry.id   AF-J2PXB1-F1
#
_cell.length_a   1.000
_cell.length_b   1.000
_cell.length_c   1.000
_cell.angle_alpha   90.00
_cell.angle_beta   90.00
_cell.angle_gamma   90.00
#
_symmetry.space_group_name_H-M   'P 1'
#
loop_
_entity.id
_entity.type
_entity.pdbx_description
1 polymer ?
#
loop_
_entity_poly.entity_id
_entity_poly.type
_entity_poly.pdbx_seq_one_letter_code
_entity_poly.pdbx_strand_id
1 'polypeptide(L)'
;MNFFQTGSMTLRVWQCLVAFLCAVGLLTILVGFTLLLRMESSTKPKLFAHPNALWVGAEDGGVFVEVTRSEAPDYYVEIRHESGGMWTEGWVRYGTRDSYPLSAAAVGGYDGVELYLYTGVAITPQKQGIAQR
;
A
#
# COMPACT_ATOMS: atom_id res chain seq x y z
N MET A 1 -40.30 -49.11 32.49
CA MET A 1 -39.17 -48.97 31.55
C MET A 1 -39.39 -47.71 30.71
N ASN A 2 -38.48 -46.73 30.84
CA ASN A 2 -38.15 -45.64 29.91
C ASN A 2 -39.24 -44.65 29.44
N PHE A 3 -39.66 -43.71 30.29
CA PHE A 3 -40.38 -42.50 29.84
C PHE A 3 -39.70 -41.17 30.19
N PHE A 4 -38.48 -41.19 30.75
CA PHE A 4 -37.77 -39.98 31.22
C PHE A 4 -36.56 -39.54 30.37
N GLN A 5 -36.26 -40.21 29.25
CA GLN A 5 -35.08 -39.87 28.43
C GLN A 5 -35.35 -38.90 27.27
N THR A 6 -36.58 -38.82 26.76
CA THR A 6 -36.92 -38.13 25.51
C THR A 6 -36.89 -36.59 25.61
N GLY A 7 -37.23 -36.02 26.77
CA GLY A 7 -37.18 -34.57 26.99
C GLY A 7 -35.76 -34.00 27.07
N SER A 8 -34.76 -34.81 27.45
CA SER A 8 -33.37 -34.35 27.61
C SER A 8 -32.61 -34.25 26.28
N MET A 9 -32.97 -35.07 25.28
CA MET A 9 -32.29 -35.13 23.98
C MET A 9 -32.65 -33.93 23.10
N THR A 10 -33.93 -33.57 23.02
CA THR A 10 -34.40 -32.42 22.22
C THR A 10 -33.86 -31.10 22.74
N LEU A 11 -33.77 -30.94 24.07
CA LEU A 11 -33.14 -29.79 24.72
C LEU A 11 -31.64 -29.66 24.39
N ARG A 12 -30.90 -30.78 24.41
CA ARG A 12 -29.47 -30.80 24.03
C ARG A 12 -29.25 -30.51 22.55
N VAL A 13 -30.09 -31.08 21.67
CA VAL A 13 -30.02 -30.83 20.22
C VAL A 13 -30.33 -29.36 19.91
N TRP A 14 -31.32 -28.77 20.57
CA TRP A 14 -31.63 -27.35 20.46
C TRP A 14 -30.47 -26.46 20.93
N GLN A 15 -29.86 -26.78 22.07
CA GLN A 15 -28.67 -26.08 22.56
C GLN A 15 -27.49 -26.16 21.59
N CYS A 16 -27.24 -27.32 20.97
CA CYS A 16 -26.21 -27.49 19.95
C CYS A 16 -26.51 -26.67 18.69
N LEU A 17 -27.77 -26.62 18.25
CA LEU A 17 -28.18 -25.82 17.09
C LEU A 17 -27.96 -24.33 17.36
N VAL A 18 -28.37 -23.84 18.54
CA VAL A 18 -28.18 -22.44 18.93
C VAL A 18 -26.68 -22.12 19.00
N ALA A 19 -25.87 -22.98 19.61
CA ALA A 19 -24.43 -22.78 19.68
C ALA A 19 -23.76 -22.77 18.30
N PHE A 20 -24.18 -23.65 17.39
CA PHE A 20 -23.69 -23.68 16.01
C PHE A 20 -24.05 -22.40 15.25
N LEU A 21 -25.30 -21.95 15.34
CA LEU A 21 -25.74 -20.71 14.70
C LEU A 21 -25.01 -19.48 15.27
N CYS A 22 -24.78 -19.43 16.59
CA CYS A 22 -23.97 -18.38 17.21
C CYS A 22 -22.51 -18.42 16.72
N ALA A 23 -21.90 -19.60 16.60
CA ALA A 23 -20.54 -19.74 16.09
C ALA A 23 -20.42 -19.29 14.63
N VAL A 24 -21.38 -19.69 13.78
CA VAL A 24 -21.45 -19.23 12.38
C VAL A 24 -21.65 -17.72 12.32
N GLY A 25 -22.55 -17.16 13.12
CA GLY A 25 -22.77 -15.70 13.18
C GLY A 25 -21.54 -14.93 13.66
N LEU A 26 -20.80 -15.45 14.63
CA LEU A 26 -19.57 -14.82 15.11
C LEU A 26 -18.47 -14.90 14.03
N LEU A 27 -18.36 -16.03 13.33
CA LEU A 27 -17.42 -16.19 12.22
C LEU A 27 -17.74 -15.22 11.06
N THR A 28 -19.00 -15.04 10.70
CA THR A 28 -19.39 -14.12 9.62
C THR A 28 -19.10 -12.66 9.99
N ILE A 29 -19.33 -12.27 11.26
CA ILE A 29 -18.94 -10.95 11.76
C ILE A 29 -17.43 -10.76 11.66
N LEU A 30 -16.64 -11.77 12.06
CA LEU A 30 -15.19 -11.70 12.02
C LEU A 30 -14.69 -11.54 10.57
N VAL A 31 -15.21 -12.33 9.64
CA VAL A 31 -14.87 -12.24 8.20
C VAL A 31 -15.31 -10.90 7.61
N GLY A 32 -16.49 -10.40 7.98
CA GLY A 32 -16.94 -9.07 7.56
C GLY A 32 -16.01 -7.96 8.07
N PHE A 33 -15.59 -8.06 9.33
CA PHE A 33 -14.68 -7.09 9.93
C PHE A 33 -13.29 -7.10 9.27
N THR A 34 -12.73 -8.28 8.97
CA THR A 34 -11.44 -8.35 8.26
C THR A 34 -11.52 -7.80 6.83
N LEU A 35 -12.65 -8.03 6.14
CA LEU A 35 -12.90 -7.43 4.82
C LEU A 35 -12.98 -5.90 4.89
N LEU A 36 -13.65 -5.35 5.91
CA LEU A 36 -13.75 -3.91 6.12
C LEU A 36 -12.37 -3.28 6.38
N LEU A 37 -11.57 -3.87 7.28
CA LEU A 37 -10.21 -3.40 7.55
C LEU A 37 -9.32 -3.42 6.29
N ARG A 38 -9.47 -4.47 5.45
CA ARG A 38 -8.73 -4.59 4.19
C ARG A 38 -9.15 -3.56 3.14
N MET A 39 -10.41 -3.14 3.12
CA MET A 39 -10.87 -2.08 2.23
C MET A 39 -10.33 -0.72 2.67
N GLU A 40 -10.29 -0.46 3.98
CA GLU A 40 -9.75 0.80 4.53
C GLU A 40 -8.25 0.95 4.20
N SER A 41 -7.46 -0.12 4.34
CA SER A 41 -6.02 -0.10 4.02
C SER A 41 -5.67 0.05 2.54
N SER A 42 -6.63 -0.16 1.63
CA SER A 42 -6.39 -0.06 0.18
C SER A 42 -6.40 1.40 -0.33
N THR A 43 -6.87 2.35 0.50
CA THR A 43 -6.87 3.76 0.13
C THR A 43 -5.47 4.32 0.34
N LYS A 44 -4.76 4.64 -0.76
CA LYS A 44 -3.45 5.29 -0.67
C LYS A 44 -3.54 6.52 0.26
N PRO A 45 -2.64 6.64 1.24
CA PRO A 45 -2.57 7.82 2.12
C PRO A 45 -2.55 9.11 1.30
N LYS A 46 -3.23 10.13 1.83
CA LYS A 46 -3.25 11.48 1.25
C LYS A 46 -2.82 12.48 2.29
N LEU A 47 -1.92 13.37 1.90
CA LEU A 47 -1.45 14.44 2.77
C LEU A 47 -2.18 15.74 2.41
N PHE A 48 -3.20 16.09 3.19
CA PHE A 48 -4.07 17.24 2.87
C PHE A 48 -3.34 18.59 2.83
N ALA A 49 -2.30 18.77 3.64
CA ALA A 49 -1.47 19.97 3.64
C ALA A 49 -0.59 20.09 2.38
N HIS A 50 -0.32 18.97 1.70
CA HIS A 50 0.54 18.87 0.52
C HIS A 50 -0.19 18.10 -0.58
N PRO A 51 -1.14 18.74 -1.28
CA PRO A 51 -2.03 18.04 -2.22
C PRO A 51 -1.31 17.44 -3.43
N ASN A 52 -0.07 17.88 -3.73
CA ASN A 52 0.73 17.33 -4.82
C ASN A 52 1.69 16.23 -4.35
N ALA A 53 1.79 15.97 -3.04
CA ALA A 53 2.62 14.90 -2.51
C ALA A 53 1.95 13.54 -2.75
N LEU A 54 2.71 12.63 -3.36
CA LEU A 54 2.25 11.28 -3.66
C LEU A 54 2.78 10.30 -2.62
N TRP A 55 1.91 9.43 -2.12
CA TRP A 55 2.35 8.31 -1.29
C TRP A 55 3.13 7.28 -2.12
N VAL A 56 4.35 6.99 -1.68
CA VAL A 56 5.25 5.96 -2.20
C VAL A 56 5.57 5.00 -1.05
N GLY A 57 5.06 3.78 -1.12
CA GLY A 57 5.22 2.78 -0.07
C GLY A 57 4.31 1.57 -0.26
N ALA A 58 4.41 0.64 0.69
CA ALA A 58 3.64 -0.60 0.74
C ALA A 58 2.99 -0.78 2.12
N GLU A 59 2.58 -2.01 2.45
CA GLU A 59 1.95 -2.35 3.72
C GLU A 59 2.86 -2.06 4.94
N ASP A 60 4.17 -2.17 4.75
CA ASP A 60 5.18 -1.98 5.80
C ASP A 60 5.48 -0.49 6.08
N GLY A 61 4.81 0.42 5.36
CA GLY A 61 4.99 1.87 5.47
C GLY A 61 5.47 2.51 4.17
N GLY A 62 5.71 3.81 4.24
CA GLY A 62 6.06 4.62 3.08
C GLY A 62 6.34 6.07 3.43
N VAL A 63 6.54 6.85 2.36
CA VAL A 63 6.81 8.27 2.43
C VAL A 63 5.94 9.02 1.42
N PHE A 64 5.71 10.29 1.71
CA PHE A 64 5.13 11.22 0.75
C PHE A 64 6.25 11.89 -0.04
N VAL A 65 6.15 11.86 -1.36
CA VAL A 65 7.13 12.47 -2.26
C VAL A 65 6.46 13.55 -3.09
N GLU A 66 7.06 14.74 -3.09
CA GLU A 66 6.58 15.90 -3.85
C GLU A 66 7.74 16.48 -4.67
N VAL A 67 7.48 16.82 -5.94
CA VAL A 67 8.41 17.58 -6.77
C VAL A 67 7.95 19.04 -6.73
N THR A 68 8.64 19.89 -5.97
CA THR A 68 8.20 21.28 -5.75
C THR A 68 8.79 22.27 -6.75
N ARG A 69 9.91 21.93 -7.40
CA ARG A 69 10.51 22.71 -8.49
C ARG A 69 10.98 21.82 -9.63
N SER A 70 10.75 22.28 -10.85
CA SER A 70 11.07 21.55 -12.08
C SER A 70 11.91 22.42 -13.00
N GLU A 71 13.23 22.24 -12.96
CA GLU A 71 14.23 22.96 -13.74
C GLU A 71 15.05 21.97 -14.58
N ALA A 72 14.35 21.25 -15.48
CA ALA A 72 14.92 20.15 -16.25
C ALA A 72 16.36 20.44 -16.76
N PRO A 73 17.35 19.57 -16.47
CA PRO A 73 17.24 18.24 -15.88
C PRO A 73 17.29 18.18 -14.34
N ASP A 74 17.28 19.32 -13.65
CA ASP A 74 17.39 19.41 -12.20
C ASP A 74 16.01 19.62 -11.55
N TYR A 75 15.67 18.83 -10.54
CA TYR A 75 14.37 18.85 -9.89
C TYR A 75 14.55 18.91 -8.38
N TYR A 76 13.75 19.74 -7.72
CA TYR A 76 13.76 19.80 -6.26
C TYR A 76 12.68 18.86 -5.71
N VAL A 77 13.12 17.88 -4.93
CA VAL A 77 12.27 16.83 -4.36
C VAL A 77 12.20 17.00 -2.86
N GLU A 78 10.99 16.93 -2.32
CA GLU A 78 10.71 16.89 -0.89
C GLU A 78 10.14 15.53 -0.52
N ILE A 79 10.70 14.93 0.53
CA ILE A 79 10.26 13.64 1.07
C ILE A 79 9.79 13.87 2.50
N ARG A 80 8.57 13.41 2.79
CA ARG A 80 7.89 13.59 4.07
C ARG A 80 7.52 12.25 4.68
N HIS A 81 7.59 12.18 6.00
CA HIS A 81 7.04 11.07 6.77
C HIS A 81 5.52 10.97 6.57
N GLU A 82 4.95 9.81 6.92
CA GLU A 82 3.49 9.61 6.96
C GLU A 82 2.75 10.65 7.81
N SER A 83 3.40 11.13 8.89
CA SER A 83 2.89 12.22 9.73
C SER A 83 2.81 13.59 9.03
N GLY A 84 3.37 13.71 7.83
CA GLY A 84 3.53 14.97 7.09
C GLY A 84 4.78 15.77 7.43
N GLY A 85 5.50 15.37 8.48
CA GLY A 85 6.78 15.98 8.85
C GLY A 85 7.82 15.80 7.76
N MET A 86 8.67 16.82 7.58
CA MET A 86 9.75 16.75 6.60
C MET A 86 10.78 15.70 6.99
N TRP A 87 11.12 14.80 6.07
CA TRP A 87 12.20 13.83 6.25
C TRP A 87 13.48 14.38 5.61
N THR A 88 13.44 14.68 4.31
CA THR A 88 14.59 15.20 3.57
C THR A 88 14.15 15.98 2.34
N GLU A 89 15.05 16.83 1.82
CA GLU A 89 14.89 17.59 0.59
C GLU A 89 16.21 17.67 -0.17
N GLY A 90 16.12 17.82 -1.49
CA GLY A 90 17.30 18.07 -2.28
C GLY A 90 17.05 18.20 -3.76
N TRP A 91 18.11 18.63 -4.45
CA TRP A 91 18.16 18.64 -5.91
C TRP A 91 18.53 17.25 -6.43
N VAL A 92 17.70 16.74 -7.33
CA VAL A 92 17.92 15.49 -8.05
C VAL A 92 18.06 15.81 -9.53
N ARG A 93 19.15 15.34 -10.13
CA ARG A 93 19.35 15.43 -11.58
C ARG A 93 18.73 14.21 -12.25
N TYR A 94 17.74 14.43 -13.10
CA TYR A 94 17.03 13.38 -13.84
C TYR A 94 16.95 13.74 -15.32
N GLY A 95 17.52 12.88 -16.16
CA GLY A 95 17.45 13.00 -17.60
C GLY A 95 16.93 11.71 -18.20
N THR A 96 15.70 11.72 -18.71
CA THR A 96 15.21 10.61 -19.54
C THR A 96 15.57 10.86 -21.00
N ARG A 97 15.71 9.77 -21.76
CA ARG A 97 15.84 9.83 -23.21
C ARG A 97 14.57 10.38 -23.89
N ASP A 98 13.43 10.33 -23.20
CA ASP A 98 12.10 10.65 -23.72
C ASP A 98 11.61 12.06 -23.33
N SER A 99 12.46 12.89 -22.72
CA SER A 99 12.19 14.30 -22.38
C SER A 99 11.04 14.54 -21.37
N TYR A 100 10.49 13.49 -20.74
CA TYR A 100 9.45 13.67 -19.73
C TYR A 100 10.06 14.20 -18.42
N PRO A 101 9.45 15.24 -17.81
CA PRO A 101 9.92 15.76 -16.54
C PRO A 101 9.75 14.74 -15.41
N LEU A 102 10.63 14.82 -14.41
CA LEU A 102 10.48 14.02 -13.20
C LEU A 102 9.13 14.34 -12.55
N SER A 103 8.40 13.30 -12.16
CA SER A 103 7.18 13.41 -11.37
C SER A 103 7.23 12.41 -10.23
N ALA A 104 6.49 12.68 -9.15
CA ALA A 104 6.42 11.75 -8.01
C ALA A 104 5.90 10.36 -8.41
N ALA A 105 5.12 10.24 -9.49
CA ALA A 105 4.64 8.95 -10.01
C ALA A 105 5.76 8.08 -10.62
N ALA A 106 6.89 8.68 -10.99
CA ALA A 106 8.06 7.95 -11.45
C ALA A 106 8.92 7.42 -10.28
N VAL A 107 8.57 7.72 -9.03
CA VAL A 107 9.31 7.27 -7.85
C VAL A 107 8.79 5.89 -7.43
N GLY A 108 9.69 4.92 -7.38
CA GLY A 108 9.42 3.56 -6.94
C GLY A 108 9.68 3.32 -5.45
N GLY A 109 10.49 4.15 -4.81
CA GLY A 109 10.79 4.02 -3.38
C GLY A 109 11.84 5.01 -2.88
N TYR A 110 12.00 5.03 -1.56
CA TYR A 110 13.06 5.75 -0.85
C TYR A 110 13.47 4.93 0.36
N ASP A 111 14.76 4.68 0.56
CA ASP A 111 15.29 3.85 1.66
C ASP A 111 15.86 4.66 2.84
N GLY A 112 15.75 5.99 2.80
CA GLY A 112 16.38 6.90 3.76
C GLY A 112 17.67 7.54 3.25
N VAL A 113 18.19 7.10 2.10
CA VAL A 113 19.38 7.68 1.48
C VAL A 113 19.14 7.93 -0.02
N GLU A 114 18.66 6.93 -0.74
CA GLU A 114 18.51 6.96 -2.20
C GLU A 114 17.04 6.98 -2.63
N LEU A 115 16.74 7.80 -3.63
CA LEU A 115 15.44 7.84 -4.29
C LEU A 115 15.47 6.91 -5.51
N TYR A 116 14.68 5.84 -5.45
CA TYR A 116 14.56 4.89 -6.56
C TYR A 116 13.53 5.39 -7.57
N LEU A 117 13.95 5.49 -8.83
CA LEU A 117 13.11 5.97 -9.93
C LEU A 117 12.85 4.84 -10.92
N TYR A 118 11.61 4.74 -11.39
CA TYR A 118 11.25 3.91 -12.52
C TYR A 118 11.70 4.59 -13.81
N THR A 119 12.67 3.97 -14.50
CA THR A 119 13.18 4.46 -15.79
C THR A 119 12.75 3.55 -16.93
N GLY A 120 12.41 4.12 -18.08
CA GLY A 120 12.18 3.37 -19.31
C GLY A 120 13.49 2.86 -19.93
N VAL A 121 13.48 1.62 -20.42
CA VAL A 121 14.58 1.05 -21.21
C VAL A 121 14.01 0.61 -22.56
N ALA A 122 14.64 1.02 -23.66
CA ALA A 122 14.21 0.63 -25.00
C ALA A 122 14.49 -0.84 -25.27
N ILE A 123 13.49 -1.56 -25.79
CA ILE A 123 13.67 -2.93 -26.29
C ILE A 123 14.39 -2.84 -27.64
N THR A 124 15.65 -3.27 -27.69
CA THR A 124 16.42 -3.30 -28.94
C THR A 124 16.53 -4.73 -29.48
N PRO A 125 16.38 -4.95 -30.81
CA PRO A 125 16.58 -6.28 -31.41
C PRO A 125 18.02 -6.78 -31.28
N GLN A 126 18.96 -5.85 -31.11
CA GLN A 126 20.39 -6.13 -30.96
C GLN A 126 20.73 -6.23 -29.48
N LYS A 127 21.50 -7.26 -29.12
CA LYS A 127 22.12 -7.37 -27.80
C LYS A 127 23.08 -6.19 -27.62
N GLN A 128 22.84 -5.36 -26.60
CA GLN A 128 23.78 -4.31 -26.25
C GLN A 128 25.10 -4.93 -25.79
N GLY A 129 26.22 -4.44 -26.33
CA GLY A 129 27.56 -4.87 -25.94
C GLY A 129 27.85 -4.57 -24.48
N ILE A 130 28.86 -5.26 -23.92
CA ILE A 130 29.21 -5.24 -22.49
C ILE A 130 29.30 -3.81 -21.97
N ALA A 131 28.54 -3.52 -20.91
CA ALA A 131 28.58 -2.24 -20.19
C ALA A 131 30.02 -1.96 -19.75
N GLN A 132 30.62 -0.88 -20.28
CA GLN A 132 31.91 -0.43 -19.78
C GLN A 132 31.71 0.17 -18.39
N ARG A 133 32.56 -0.28 -17.47
CA ARG A 133 32.63 0.12 -16.07
C ARG A 133 33.18 1.52 -15.93
#